data_AF-A0A9W5WZ11-F1
#
_entry.id   AF-A0A9W5WZ11-F1
#
_cell.length_a   1.000
_cell.length_b   1.000
_cell.length_c   1.000
_cell.angle_alpha   90.00
_cell.angle_beta   90.00
_cell.angle_gamma   90.00
#
_symmetry.space_group_name_H-M   'P 1'
#
loop_
_entity.id
_entity.type
_entity.pdbx_description
1 polymer ?
#
loop_
_entity_poly.entity_id
_entity_poly.type
_entity_poly.pdbx_seq_one_letter_code
_entity_poly.pdbx_strand_id
1 'polypeptide(L)'
;MRDSVVFAQVKSLKRKRHAAHLSGTALEIHVRAVADSAGTAYPAFVADQRLDAIAPGPVTTMAALELCLVGLWYRATDGYVIADLDLVERFGEPTGRRWLRAVGGFLREYLSPL
;
A
#
# COMPACT_ATOMS: atom_id res chain seq x y z
N MET A 1 -13.08 0.91 -7.54
CA MET A 1 -12.17 0.96 -8.71
C MET A 1 -12.61 -0.08 -9.73
N ARG A 2 -12.46 0.18 -11.04
CA ARG A 2 -12.77 -0.81 -12.09
C ARG A 2 -11.62 -1.81 -12.26
N ASP A 3 -11.93 -3.07 -12.51
CA ASP A 3 -10.91 -4.14 -12.64
C ASP A 3 -9.94 -3.92 -13.80
N SER A 4 -10.37 -3.25 -14.88
CA SER A 4 -9.47 -2.87 -15.98
C SER A 4 -8.36 -1.90 -15.55
N VAL A 5 -8.66 -1.02 -14.59
CA VAL A 5 -7.67 -0.10 -14.00
C VAL A 5 -6.71 -0.88 -13.12
N VAL A 6 -7.23 -1.78 -12.28
CA VAL A 6 -6.41 -2.68 -11.44
C VAL A 6 -5.44 -3.48 -12.31
N PHE A 7 -5.95 -4.12 -13.37
CA PHE A 7 -5.15 -4.91 -14.30
C PHE A 7 -4.01 -4.09 -14.94
N ALA A 8 -4.30 -2.88 -15.39
CA ALA A 8 -3.29 -2.00 -15.98
C ALA A 8 -2.19 -1.62 -14.98
N GLN A 9 -2.57 -1.33 -13.72
CA GLN A 9 -1.61 -1.03 -12.66
C GLN A 9 -0.77 -2.24 -12.27
N VAL A 10 -1.39 -3.41 -12.08
CA VAL A 10 -0.68 -4.66 -11.79
C VAL A 10 0.33 -4.99 -12.90
N LYS A 11 -0.07 -4.85 -14.17
CA LYS A 11 0.81 -5.05 -15.32
C LYS A 11 2.00 -4.06 -15.33
N SER A 12 1.77 -2.82 -14.91
CA SER A 12 2.82 -1.81 -14.75
C SER A 12 3.79 -2.17 -13.62
N LEU A 13 3.27 -2.53 -12.44
CA LEU A 13 4.05 -2.92 -11.27
C LEU A 13 4.90 -4.17 -11.54
N LYS A 14 4.37 -5.17 -12.26
CA LYS A 14 5.14 -6.36 -12.66
C LYS A 14 6.40 -6.07 -13.46
N ARG A 15 6.51 -4.90 -14.10
CA ARG A 15 7.72 -4.47 -14.82
C ARG A 15 8.79 -3.88 -13.90
N LYS A 16 8.45 -3.52 -12.66
CA LYS A 16 9.41 -3.03 -11.66
C LYS A 16 10.16 -4.22 -11.04
N ARG A 17 11.48 -4.14 -10.94
CA ARG A 17 12.35 -5.23 -10.43
C ARG A 17 11.93 -5.77 -9.06
N HIS A 18 11.59 -4.89 -8.12
CA HIS A 18 11.21 -5.28 -6.75
C HIS A 18 9.81 -5.89 -6.64
N ALA A 19 8.93 -5.67 -7.63
CA ALA A 19 7.56 -6.16 -7.64
C ALA A 19 7.32 -7.32 -8.62
N ALA A 20 8.32 -7.65 -9.45
CA ALA A 20 8.20 -8.70 -10.48
C ALA A 20 7.86 -10.09 -9.89
N HIS A 21 8.36 -10.39 -8.69
CA HIS A 21 8.19 -11.68 -8.02
C HIS A 21 6.92 -11.79 -7.17
N LEU A 22 6.23 -10.68 -6.89
CA LEU A 22 5.00 -10.68 -6.09
C LEU A 22 3.86 -11.40 -6.80
N SER A 23 2.97 -12.05 -6.07
CA SER A 23 1.77 -12.66 -6.65
C SER A 23 0.86 -11.60 -7.29
N GLY A 24 0.04 -12.04 -8.25
CA GLY A 24 -0.97 -11.15 -8.84
C GLY A 24 -1.94 -10.61 -7.79
N THR A 25 -2.32 -11.45 -6.83
CA THR A 25 -3.16 -11.10 -5.70
C THR A 25 -2.51 -10.04 -4.81
N ALA A 26 -1.23 -10.18 -4.45
CA ALA A 26 -0.53 -9.17 -3.65
C ALA A 26 -0.50 -7.81 -4.34
N LEU A 27 -0.23 -7.78 -5.65
CA LEU A 27 -0.24 -6.54 -6.43
C LEU A 27 -1.65 -5.94 -6.57
N GLU A 28 -2.68 -6.77 -6.72
CA GLU A 28 -4.06 -6.30 -6.73
C GLU A 28 -4.45 -5.66 -5.39
N ILE A 29 -4.19 -6.33 -4.27
CA ILE A 29 -4.43 -5.79 -2.92
C ILE A 29 -3.66 -4.49 -2.74
N HIS A 30 -2.40 -4.43 -3.17
CA HIS A 30 -1.60 -3.22 -3.08
C HIS A 30 -2.25 -2.02 -3.82
N VAL A 31 -2.70 -2.22 -5.06
CA VAL A 31 -3.33 -1.17 -5.87
C VAL A 31 -4.66 -0.73 -5.25
N ARG A 32 -5.50 -1.69 -4.84
CA ARG A 32 -6.80 -1.38 -4.24
C ARG A 32 -6.65 -0.65 -2.91
N ALA A 33 -5.69 -1.05 -2.08
CA ALA A 33 -5.42 -0.41 -0.79
C ALA A 33 -4.91 1.03 -0.96
N VAL A 34 -4.00 1.28 -1.90
CA VAL A 34 -3.53 2.64 -2.22
C VAL A 34 -4.68 3.52 -2.72
N ALA A 35 -5.54 2.98 -3.59
CA ALA A 35 -6.67 3.74 -4.12
C ALA A 35 -7.74 4.03 -3.05
N ASP A 36 -7.95 3.09 -2.13
CA ASP A 36 -8.84 3.27 -1.00
C ASP A 36 -8.30 4.34 -0.02
N SER A 37 -6.99 4.36 0.24
CA SER A 37 -6.36 5.32 1.14
C SER A 37 -6.13 6.71 0.54
N ALA A 38 -6.13 6.85 -0.80
CA ALA A 38 -5.77 8.07 -1.52
C ALA A 38 -6.50 9.35 -1.08
N GLY A 39 -7.77 9.24 -0.70
CA GLY A 39 -8.59 10.38 -0.27
C GLY A 39 -8.51 10.71 1.23
N THR A 40 -7.63 10.06 1.98
CA THR A 40 -7.56 10.23 3.44
C THR A 40 -6.48 11.19 3.90
N ALA A 41 -6.54 11.57 5.18
CA ALA A 41 -5.50 12.40 5.80
C ALA A 41 -4.09 11.76 5.74
N TYR A 42 -4.02 10.42 5.67
CA TYR A 42 -2.77 9.66 5.63
C TYR A 42 -2.80 8.60 4.51
N PRO A 43 -2.58 9.00 3.23
CA PRO A 43 -2.72 8.10 2.08
C PRO A 43 -1.77 6.89 2.06
N ALA A 44 -0.67 6.94 2.79
CA ALA A 44 0.24 5.80 2.92
C ALA A 44 -0.14 4.86 4.07
N PHE A 45 -1.16 5.15 4.87
CA PHE A 45 -1.59 4.28 5.96
C PHE A 45 -2.88 3.55 5.60
N VAL A 46 -2.90 2.24 5.85
CA VAL A 46 -4.05 1.36 5.63
C VAL A 46 -4.35 0.65 6.94
N ALA A 47 -5.48 1.00 7.57
CA ALA A 47 -5.95 0.31 8.76
C ALA A 47 -6.40 -1.12 8.44
N ASP A 48 -6.24 -2.06 9.38
CA ASP A 48 -6.63 -3.47 9.19
C ASP A 48 -8.10 -3.62 8.78
N GLN A 49 -8.99 -2.88 9.44
CA GLN A 49 -10.43 -2.90 9.13
C GLN A 49 -10.74 -2.46 7.70
N ARG A 50 -9.93 -1.54 7.15
CA ARG A 50 -10.08 -1.10 5.76
C ARG A 50 -9.55 -2.14 4.78
N LEU A 51 -8.48 -2.82 5.17
CA LEU A 51 -7.93 -3.92 4.40
C LEU A 51 -8.93 -5.07 4.30
N ASP A 52 -9.61 -5.43 5.39
CA ASP A 52 -10.67 -6.45 5.40
C ASP A 52 -11.89 -6.08 4.53
N ALA A 53 -12.12 -4.79 4.28
CA ALA A 53 -13.16 -4.33 3.36
C ALA A 53 -12.76 -4.52 1.88
N ILE A 54 -11.47 -4.71 1.58
CA ILE A 54 -10.97 -4.91 0.20
C ILE A 54 -11.13 -6.36 -0.24
N ALA A 55 -10.79 -7.31 0.63
CA ALA A 55 -10.86 -8.74 0.36
C ALA A 55 -10.91 -9.53 1.68
N PRO A 56 -11.28 -10.84 1.65
CA PRO A 56 -11.29 -11.67 2.85
C PRO A 56 -9.95 -11.68 3.57
N GLY A 57 -9.97 -11.66 4.91
CA GLY A 57 -8.79 -11.63 5.78
C GLY A 57 -7.65 -12.61 5.42
N PRO A 58 -7.92 -13.88 5.08
CA PRO A 58 -6.86 -14.80 4.66
C PRO A 58 -6.13 -14.36 3.38
N VAL A 59 -6.85 -13.71 2.45
CA VAL A 59 -6.28 -13.19 1.19
C VAL A 59 -5.42 -11.96 1.47
N THR A 60 -5.95 -11.02 2.26
CA THR A 60 -5.26 -9.78 2.59
C THR A 60 -4.04 -10.01 3.47
N THR A 61 -4.10 -10.96 4.40
CA THR A 61 -2.97 -11.35 5.26
C THR A 61 -1.79 -11.87 4.43
N MET A 62 -2.03 -12.81 3.51
CA MET A 62 -0.97 -13.35 2.66
C MET A 62 -0.41 -12.31 1.69
N ALA A 63 -1.28 -11.47 1.12
CA ALA A 63 -0.85 -10.34 0.29
C ALA A 63 0.03 -9.35 1.08
N ALA A 64 -0.39 -8.98 2.29
CA ALA A 64 0.37 -8.06 3.15
C ALA A 64 1.73 -8.64 3.54
N LEU A 65 1.82 -9.95 3.84
CA LEU A 65 3.08 -10.64 4.10
C LEU A 65 4.04 -10.56 2.91
N GLU A 66 3.57 -10.86 1.70
CA GLU A 66 4.39 -10.74 0.48
C GLU A 66 4.91 -9.31 0.29
N LEU A 67 4.04 -8.31 0.47
CA LEU A 67 4.38 -6.89 0.32
C LEU A 67 5.37 -6.42 1.40
N CYS A 68 5.27 -6.96 2.62
CA CYS A 68 6.22 -6.69 3.70
C CYS A 68 7.60 -7.30 3.42
N LEU A 69 7.65 -8.53 2.90
CA LEU A 69 8.91 -9.21 2.60
C LEU A 69 9.76 -8.48 1.54
N VAL A 70 9.13 -7.71 0.67
CA VAL A 70 9.82 -6.89 -0.34
C VAL A 70 9.96 -5.42 0.04
N GLY A 71 9.56 -5.05 1.27
CA GLY A 71 9.67 -3.68 1.79
C GLY A 71 8.73 -2.66 1.13
N LEU A 72 7.68 -3.12 0.45
CA LEU A 72 6.64 -2.23 -0.06
C LEU A 72 5.64 -1.84 1.02
N TRP A 73 5.45 -2.71 2.02
CA TRP A 73 4.59 -2.48 3.17
C TRP A 73 5.38 -2.68 4.46
N TYR A 74 4.92 -2.06 5.53
CA TYR A 74 5.43 -2.27 6.89
C TYR A 74 4.27 -2.42 7.84
N ARG A 75 4.35 -3.38 8.76
CA ARG A 75 3.34 -3.56 9.81
C ARG A 75 3.39 -2.38 10.79
N ALA A 76 2.24 -1.86 11.15
CA ALA A 76 2.01 -0.94 12.26
C ALA A 76 1.04 -1.58 13.26
N THR A 77 0.83 -0.95 14.43
CA THR A 77 -0.01 -1.51 15.51
C THR A 77 -1.38 -1.96 15.01
N ASP A 78 -2.08 -1.10 14.24
CA ASP A 78 -3.47 -1.32 13.79
C ASP A 78 -3.62 -1.32 12.26
N GLY A 79 -2.55 -1.65 11.53
CA GLY A 79 -2.58 -1.61 10.07
C GLY A 79 -1.21 -1.73 9.43
N TYR A 80 -1.06 -1.09 8.28
CA TYR A 80 0.16 -1.11 7.47
C TYR A 80 0.50 0.27 6.93
N VAL A 81 1.80 0.51 6.79
CA VAL A 81 2.35 1.67 6.07
C VAL A 81 2.83 1.22 4.71
N ILE A 82 2.39 1.91 3.66
CA ILE A 82 2.79 1.73 2.28
C ILE A 82 4.05 2.56 2.00
N ALA A 83 5.09 1.89 1.53
CA ALA A 83 6.36 2.47 1.13
C ALA A 83 6.48 2.72 -0.39
N ASP A 84 5.55 2.22 -1.22
CA ASP A 84 5.44 2.62 -2.63
C ASP A 84 4.82 4.03 -2.74
N LEU A 85 5.61 5.03 -2.34
CA LEU A 85 5.18 6.44 -2.35
C LEU A 85 4.85 6.91 -3.77
N ASP A 86 5.50 6.38 -4.80
CA ASP A 86 5.19 6.70 -6.20
C ASP A 86 3.77 6.26 -6.56
N LEU A 87 3.34 5.07 -6.12
CA LEU A 87 1.98 4.61 -6.35
C LEU A 87 0.98 5.44 -5.54
N VAL A 88 1.29 5.73 -4.27
CA VAL A 88 0.45 6.60 -3.42
C VAL A 88 0.28 7.99 -4.04
N GLU A 89 1.36 8.60 -4.54
CA GLU A 89 1.32 9.91 -5.20
C GLU A 89 0.52 9.90 -6.50
N ARG A 90 0.58 8.83 -7.30
CA ARG A 90 -0.22 8.71 -8.52
C ARG A 90 -1.72 8.62 -8.27
N PHE A 91 -2.11 8.08 -7.11
CA PHE A 91 -3.51 7.97 -6.71
C PHE A 91 -3.99 9.16 -5.88
N GLY A 92 -3.08 9.85 -5.18
CA GLY A 92 -3.38 11.05 -4.41
C GLY A 92 -3.78 12.22 -5.32
N GLU A 93 -4.76 13.00 -4.88
CA GLU A 93 -5.06 14.30 -5.49
C GLU A 93 -3.88 15.29 -5.30
N PRO A 94 -3.79 16.38 -6.10
CA PRO A 94 -2.73 17.39 -5.99
C PRO A 94 -2.68 18.15 -4.65
N THR A 95 -3.55 17.82 -3.69
CA THR A 95 -3.78 18.47 -2.39
C THR A 95 -2.68 18.23 -1.33
N GLY A 96 -1.44 18.16 -1.78
CA GLY A 96 -0.28 18.60 -1.00
C GLY A 96 0.64 17.50 -0.51
N ARG A 97 1.92 17.63 -0.90
CA ARG A 97 3.11 16.91 -0.40
C ARG A 97 3.35 17.02 1.12
N ARG A 98 2.37 17.52 1.89
CA ARG A 98 2.46 17.74 3.35
C ARG A 98 2.41 16.42 4.13
N TRP A 99 1.71 15.41 3.60
CA TRP A 99 1.63 14.08 4.23
C TRP A 99 2.97 13.33 4.16
N LEU A 100 3.80 13.55 3.13
CA LEU A 100 5.15 12.94 3.01
C LEU A 100 6.04 13.28 4.21
N ARG A 101 5.92 14.50 4.77
CA ARG A 101 6.65 14.89 5.98
C ARG A 101 6.14 14.16 7.23
N ALA A 102 4.83 13.93 7.32
CA ALA A 102 4.23 13.16 8.40
C ALA A 102 4.62 11.67 8.32
N VAL A 103 4.69 11.11 7.12
CA VAL A 103 5.13 9.73 6.89
C VAL A 103 6.63 9.56 7.17
N GLY A 104 7.48 10.53 6.84
CA GLY A 104 8.89 10.48 7.25
C GLY A 104 9.08 10.45 8.77
N GLY A 105 8.24 11.18 9.52
CA GLY A 105 8.19 11.10 10.98
C GLY A 105 7.65 9.75 11.47
N PHE A 106 6.55 9.28 10.88
CA PHE A 106 5.91 8.01 11.24
C PHE A 106 6.80 6.79 10.98
N LEU A 107 7.48 6.74 9.83
CA LEU A 107 8.44 5.69 9.51
C LEU A 107 9.61 5.70 10.52
N ARG A 108 10.05 6.87 11.00
CA ARG A 108 11.11 6.96 12.02
C ARG A 108 10.64 6.49 13.40
N GLU A 109 9.39 6.79 13.75
CA GLU A 109 8.80 6.51 15.05
C GLU A 109 8.32 5.06 15.20
N TYR A 110 7.80 4.46 14.11
CA TYR A 110 7.21 3.11 14.12
C TYR A 110 8.07 2.01 13.49
N LEU A 111 9.16 2.34 12.77
CA LEU A 111 10.19 1.37 12.36
C LEU A 111 11.40 1.35 13.29
N SER A 112 11.36 2.05 14.42
CA SER A 112 12.36 1.88 15.47
C SER A 112 12.23 0.47 16.03
N PRO A 113 13.30 -0.36 15.96
CA PRO A 113 13.24 -1.74 16.40
C PRO A 113 13.07 -1.78 17.92
N LEU A 114 12.14 -2.61 18.39
CA LEU A 114 12.35 -3.35 19.64
C LEU A 114 13.47 -4.36 19.42
#